data_AF-M2QPH3-F1
#
_entry.id   AF-M2QPH3-F1
#
_cell.length_a   1.000
_cell.length_b   1.000
_cell.length_c   1.000
_cell.angle_alpha   90.00
_cell.angle_beta   90.00
_cell.angle_gamma   90.00
#
_symmetry.space_group_name_H-M   'P 1'
#
loop_
_entity.id
_entity.type
_entity.pdbx_description
1 polymer ?
#
loop_
_entity_poly.entity_id
_entity_poly.type
_entity_poly.pdbx_seq_one_letter_code
_entity_poly.pdbx_strand_id
1 'polypeptide(L)'
;MVSAFGSTDVPTSTGADPTSTANTFAAWVVEYDLDGIDVDYEDFDAMDAGTAEAWLVTFTTQLRNQLPAGQYIITHAPVAPWFSPNIWTNGGYLTVNSEVGSLIDWYNVQVSSQIALCLATKLLEIAEGTSEYTTCSGLLTSSSSTWPESALFQISASGVTLDKLVIGKPANTGDASTGYISSSTLAGCVEQAKNQGWDAGVMVWEYPDAATSWITTVRSESWPV
;
A
#
# COMPACT_ATOMS: atom_id res chain seq x y z
N MET A 1 6.81 15.53 0.46
CA MET A 1 6.48 14.45 1.41
C MET A 1 7.72 13.61 1.75
N VAL A 2 7.66 12.82 2.81
CA VAL A 2 8.68 11.83 3.24
C VAL A 2 8.06 10.44 3.31
N SER A 3 8.82 9.38 3.00
CA SER A 3 8.40 8.01 3.34
C SER A 3 9.06 7.58 4.65
N ALA A 4 8.27 7.05 5.57
CA ALA A 4 8.73 6.45 6.81
C ALA A 4 8.82 4.92 6.67
N PHE A 5 9.88 4.35 7.25
CA PHE A 5 10.17 2.91 7.29
C PHE A 5 10.65 2.33 5.93
N GLY A 6 9.96 1.32 5.40
CA GLY A 6 10.39 0.43 4.34
C GLY A 6 10.93 -0.91 4.86
N SER A 7 11.26 -1.82 3.93
CA SER A 7 11.49 -3.26 4.15
C SER A 7 12.49 -3.71 5.22
N THR A 8 13.31 -2.79 5.76
CA THR A 8 14.34 -3.12 6.75
C THR A 8 14.06 -2.53 8.14
N ASP A 9 13.03 -1.70 8.26
CA ASP A 9 12.62 -1.10 9.53
C ASP A 9 11.36 -1.78 10.05
N VAL A 10 11.48 -2.41 11.21
CA VAL A 10 10.44 -3.25 11.85
C VAL A 10 10.08 -2.66 13.22
N PRO A 11 9.40 -1.50 13.24
CA PRO A 11 9.29 -0.68 14.45
C PRO A 11 8.47 -1.36 15.56
N THR A 12 7.48 -2.19 15.22
CA THR A 12 6.67 -2.88 16.24
C THR A 12 7.46 -4.02 16.85
N SER A 13 8.11 -4.84 16.02
CA SER A 13 8.92 -5.99 16.43
C SER A 13 10.17 -5.59 17.22
N THR A 14 10.71 -4.39 16.98
CA THR A 14 11.83 -3.82 17.76
C THR A 14 11.38 -3.06 19.01
N GLY A 15 10.08 -2.95 19.26
CA GLY A 15 9.52 -2.33 20.46
C GLY A 15 9.56 -0.80 20.46
N ALA A 16 9.58 -0.16 19.29
CA ALA A 16 9.48 1.28 19.18
C ALA A 16 8.10 1.77 19.68
N ASP A 17 8.08 2.84 20.47
CA ASP A 17 6.83 3.43 20.94
C ASP A 17 6.14 4.22 19.82
N PRO A 18 4.91 3.86 19.41
CA PRO A 18 4.25 4.47 18.26
C PRO A 18 4.03 5.99 18.43
N THR A 19 3.78 6.46 19.66
CA THR A 19 3.55 7.89 19.92
C THR A 19 4.83 8.70 19.73
N SER A 20 5.94 8.22 20.31
CA SER A 20 7.25 8.89 20.23
C SER A 20 7.81 8.86 18.81
N THR A 21 7.61 7.74 18.09
CA THR A 21 7.97 7.62 16.68
C THR A 21 7.17 8.60 15.82
N ALA A 22 5.85 8.70 16.02
CA ALA A 22 5.00 9.65 15.30
C ALA A 22 5.44 11.11 15.53
N ASN A 23 5.75 11.48 16.77
CA ASN A 23 6.24 12.82 17.10
C ASN A 23 7.56 13.15 16.39
N THR A 24 8.45 12.17 16.28
CA THR A 24 9.75 12.34 15.61
C THR A 24 9.56 12.59 14.12
N PHE A 25 8.75 11.77 13.45
CA PHE A 25 8.46 11.96 12.03
C PHE A 25 7.71 13.26 11.74
N ALA A 26 6.71 13.61 12.55
CA ALA A 26 5.98 14.87 12.38
C ALA A 26 6.88 16.09 12.56
N ALA A 27 7.77 16.08 13.55
CA ALA A 27 8.76 17.13 13.73
C ALA A 27 9.66 17.27 12.49
N TRP A 28 10.07 16.16 11.87
CA TRP A 28 10.87 16.17 10.65
C TRP A 28 10.09 16.74 9.44
N VAL A 29 8.83 16.35 9.26
CA VAL A 29 7.95 16.89 8.20
C VAL A 29 7.86 18.42 8.33
N VAL A 30 7.69 18.94 9.55
CA VAL A 30 7.58 20.38 9.81
C VAL A 30 8.93 21.08 9.64
N GLU A 31 10.02 20.51 10.16
CA GLU A 31 11.37 21.11 10.09
C GLU A 31 11.82 21.32 8.64
N TYR A 32 11.50 20.37 7.76
CA TYR A 32 11.91 20.40 6.36
C TYR A 32 10.83 20.92 5.40
N ASP A 33 9.75 21.52 5.93
CA ASP A 33 8.68 22.14 5.16
C ASP A 33 8.08 21.20 4.09
N LEU A 34 7.79 19.97 4.50
CA LEU A 34 7.22 18.95 3.62
C LEU A 34 5.70 18.92 3.71
N ASP A 35 5.06 18.55 2.61
CA ASP A 35 3.59 18.49 2.53
C ASP A 35 2.96 17.35 3.35
N GLY A 36 3.76 16.45 3.92
CA GLY A 36 3.23 15.25 4.57
C GLY A 36 4.17 14.05 4.59
N ILE A 37 3.59 12.90 4.94
CA ILE A 37 4.27 11.63 5.20
C ILE A 37 3.52 10.45 4.56
N ASP A 38 4.27 9.53 3.97
CA ASP A 38 3.84 8.20 3.57
C ASP A 38 4.35 7.17 4.58
N VAL A 39 3.47 6.32 5.09
CA VAL A 39 3.78 5.29 6.08
C VAL A 39 3.97 3.97 5.35
N ASP A 40 5.22 3.67 5.00
CA ASP A 40 5.64 2.44 4.33
C ASP A 40 6.00 1.35 5.35
N TYR A 41 5.03 1.01 6.19
CA TYR A 41 5.19 0.03 7.25
C TYR A 41 5.26 -1.39 6.68
N GLU A 42 6.35 -2.11 6.93
CA GLU A 42 6.60 -3.44 6.36
C GLU A 42 7.06 -4.47 7.43
N ASP A 43 6.59 -4.31 8.66
CA ASP A 43 6.85 -5.25 9.77
C ASP A 43 5.88 -6.44 9.72
N PHE A 44 6.20 -7.41 8.86
CA PHE A 44 5.39 -8.60 8.62
C PHE A 44 5.22 -9.48 9.85
N ASP A 45 6.27 -9.64 10.67
CA ASP A 45 6.21 -10.46 11.89
C ASP A 45 5.18 -9.90 12.88
N ALA A 46 5.13 -8.56 13.02
CA ALA A 46 4.13 -7.91 13.84
C ALA A 46 2.72 -8.03 13.25
N MET A 47 2.58 -8.01 11.92
CA MET A 47 1.27 -8.20 11.27
C MET A 47 0.77 -9.65 11.46
N ASP A 48 1.65 -10.64 11.29
CA ASP A 48 1.36 -12.05 11.55
C ASP A 48 1.01 -12.30 13.02
N ALA A 49 1.68 -11.60 13.95
CA ALA A 49 1.40 -11.68 15.38
C ALA A 49 0.14 -10.90 15.82
N GLY A 50 -0.46 -10.09 14.95
CA GLY A 50 -1.58 -9.20 15.26
C GLY A 50 -1.22 -8.03 16.18
N THR A 51 0.05 -7.65 16.27
CA THR A 51 0.49 -6.51 17.07
C THR A 51 0.64 -5.23 16.26
N ALA A 52 0.76 -5.36 14.93
CA ALA A 52 0.90 -4.23 14.02
C ALA A 52 -0.30 -3.29 14.03
N GLU A 53 -1.53 -3.82 14.08
CA GLU A 53 -2.75 -3.02 13.95
C GLU A 53 -2.87 -1.99 15.07
N ALA A 54 -2.69 -2.40 16.34
CA ALA A 54 -2.75 -1.49 17.48
C ALA A 54 -1.61 -0.43 17.46
N TRP A 55 -0.43 -0.83 16.99
CA TRP A 55 0.70 0.07 16.82
C TRP A 55 0.40 1.13 15.76
N LEU A 56 -0.06 0.71 14.57
CA LEU A 56 -0.42 1.59 13.45
C LEU A 56 -1.56 2.53 13.81
N VAL A 57 -2.58 2.07 14.53
CA VAL A 57 -3.69 2.90 15.03
C VAL A 57 -3.17 4.03 15.92
N THR A 58 -2.30 3.69 16.88
CA THR A 58 -1.72 4.69 17.79
C THR A 58 -0.81 5.66 17.04
N PHE A 59 0.06 5.14 16.18
CA PHE A 59 0.98 5.92 15.36
C PHE A 59 0.25 6.90 14.44
N THR A 60 -0.75 6.43 13.70
CA THR A 60 -1.54 7.24 12.76
C THR A 60 -2.34 8.32 13.48
N THR A 61 -2.97 7.97 14.60
CA THR A 61 -3.70 8.93 15.43
C THR A 61 -2.78 10.05 15.89
N GLN A 62 -1.58 9.70 16.37
CA GLN A 62 -0.63 10.70 16.83
C GLN A 62 -0.03 11.51 15.68
N LEU A 63 0.30 10.90 14.55
CA LEU A 63 0.74 11.64 13.37
C LEU A 63 -0.30 12.68 12.95
N ARG A 64 -1.57 12.30 12.85
CA ARG A 64 -2.63 13.23 12.45
C ARG A 64 -2.85 14.36 13.47
N ASN A 65 -2.64 14.09 14.77
CA ASN A 65 -2.67 15.14 15.79
C ASN A 65 -1.55 16.19 15.58
N GLN A 66 -0.37 15.76 15.13
CA GLN A 66 0.76 16.65 14.86
C GLN A 66 0.72 17.27 13.45
N LEU A 67 0.10 16.59 12.49
CA LEU A 67 0.01 16.94 11.08
C LEU A 67 -1.48 17.04 10.64
N PRO A 68 -2.19 18.12 11.00
CA PRO A 68 -3.64 18.21 10.81
C PRO A 68 -4.10 18.07 9.35
N ALA A 69 -5.25 17.42 9.16
CA ALA A 69 -5.87 17.28 7.84
C ALA A 69 -6.18 18.65 7.21
N GLY A 70 -6.06 18.72 5.88
CA GLY A 70 -6.20 19.96 5.11
C GLY A 70 -4.96 20.86 5.11
N GLN A 71 -3.95 20.55 5.94
CA GLN A 71 -2.62 21.16 5.89
C GLN A 71 -1.55 20.15 5.46
N TYR A 72 -1.66 18.91 5.94
CA TYR A 72 -0.70 17.86 5.64
C TYR A 72 -1.39 16.61 5.09
N ILE A 73 -0.66 15.91 4.23
CA ILE A 73 -1.03 14.63 3.64
C ILE A 73 -0.44 13.49 4.50
N ILE A 74 -1.25 12.50 4.84
CA ILE A 74 -0.82 11.24 5.44
C ILE A 74 -1.31 10.10 4.56
N THR A 75 -0.39 9.37 3.98
CA THR A 75 -0.66 8.17 3.20
C THR A 75 -0.05 6.97 3.88
N HIS A 76 -0.51 5.78 3.53
CA HIS A 76 0.11 4.53 3.92
C HIS A 76 0.41 3.71 2.67
N ALA A 77 1.44 2.87 2.68
CA ALA A 77 1.77 1.98 1.57
C ALA A 77 1.66 0.50 1.95
N PRO A 78 0.48 0.00 2.40
CA PRO A 78 0.33 -1.42 2.74
C PRO A 78 0.45 -2.32 1.51
N VAL A 79 0.94 -3.54 1.72
CA VAL A 79 0.79 -4.60 0.71
C VAL A 79 -0.67 -5.04 0.57
N ALA A 80 -1.12 -5.33 -0.65
CA ALA A 80 -2.49 -5.75 -0.92
C ALA A 80 -2.98 -6.95 -0.08
N PRO A 81 -2.17 -7.99 0.20
CA PRO A 81 -2.53 -9.09 1.09
C PRO A 81 -3.03 -8.69 2.48
N TRP A 82 -2.56 -7.56 3.03
CA TRP A 82 -3.00 -7.10 4.36
C TRP A 82 -4.46 -6.66 4.42
N PHE A 83 -5.12 -6.53 3.26
CA PHE A 83 -6.57 -6.32 3.17
C PHE A 83 -7.38 -7.60 3.03
N SER A 84 -6.74 -8.78 2.93
CA SER A 84 -7.49 -10.04 2.85
C SER A 84 -8.25 -10.33 4.16
N PRO A 85 -9.57 -10.53 4.10
CA PRO A 85 -10.37 -10.79 5.29
C PRO A 85 -10.08 -12.19 5.85
N ASN A 86 -10.23 -12.35 7.17
CA ASN A 86 -10.14 -13.62 7.90
C ASN A 86 -8.78 -14.35 7.82
N ILE A 87 -7.71 -13.70 7.38
CA ILE A 87 -6.35 -14.28 7.36
C ILE A 87 -5.46 -13.73 8.48
N TRP A 88 -5.61 -12.44 8.80
CA TRP A 88 -4.81 -11.75 9.81
C TRP A 88 -5.44 -11.88 11.18
N THR A 89 -4.62 -12.13 12.21
CA THR A 89 -5.07 -12.37 13.59
C THR A 89 -6.01 -11.30 14.10
N ASN A 90 -5.72 -10.02 13.80
CA ASN A 90 -6.54 -8.88 14.19
C ASN A 90 -7.09 -8.11 12.98
N GLY A 91 -7.22 -8.76 11.82
CA GLY A 91 -7.88 -8.19 10.63
C GLY A 91 -7.00 -7.32 9.74
N GLY A 92 -5.72 -7.13 10.08
CA GLY A 92 -4.76 -6.46 9.21
C GLY A 92 -5.16 -5.02 8.89
N TYR A 93 -4.93 -4.60 7.64
CA TYR A 93 -5.24 -3.24 7.23
C TYR A 93 -6.74 -2.93 7.10
N LEU A 94 -7.62 -3.94 7.08
CA LEU A 94 -9.07 -3.70 7.22
C LEU A 94 -9.39 -3.16 8.61
N THR A 95 -8.74 -3.67 9.67
CA THR A 95 -8.89 -3.13 11.03
C THR A 95 -8.33 -1.73 11.13
N VAL A 96 -7.10 -1.50 10.63
CA VAL A 96 -6.49 -0.16 10.59
C VAL A 96 -7.40 0.83 9.86
N ASN A 97 -7.96 0.47 8.70
CA ASN A 97 -8.90 1.32 7.98
C ASN A 97 -10.20 1.57 8.77
N SER A 98 -10.74 0.56 9.45
CA SER A 98 -11.96 0.73 10.24
C SER A 98 -11.77 1.64 11.46
N GLU A 99 -10.61 1.61 12.11
CA GLU A 99 -10.33 2.39 13.31
C GLU A 99 -9.81 3.80 13.00
N VAL A 100 -8.87 3.92 12.07
CA VAL A 100 -8.18 5.19 11.77
C VAL A 100 -8.14 5.53 10.29
N GLY A 101 -8.85 4.80 9.43
CA GLY A 101 -8.91 5.09 8.00
C GLY A 101 -9.36 6.52 7.72
N SER A 102 -10.28 7.09 8.51
CA SER A 102 -10.68 8.50 8.36
C SER A 102 -9.56 9.54 8.60
N LEU A 103 -8.45 9.14 9.21
CA LEU A 103 -7.27 9.98 9.46
C LEU A 103 -6.20 9.86 8.36
N ILE A 104 -6.33 8.88 7.47
CA ILE A 104 -5.41 8.58 6.36
C ILE A 104 -6.03 9.12 5.08
N ASP A 105 -5.30 9.87 4.27
CA ASP A 105 -5.81 10.47 3.04
C ASP A 105 -6.02 9.38 1.96
N TRP A 106 -5.03 8.52 1.71
CA TRP A 106 -5.18 7.33 0.85
C TRP A 106 -4.12 6.25 1.15
N TYR A 107 -4.29 5.10 0.51
CA TYR A 107 -3.40 3.95 0.54
C TYR A 107 -2.70 3.77 -0.81
N ASN A 108 -1.38 3.85 -0.84
CA ASN A 108 -0.54 3.44 -1.95
C ASN A 108 -0.38 1.91 -1.92
N VAL A 109 -1.46 1.18 -2.28
CA VAL A 109 -1.54 -0.27 -2.09
C VAL A 109 -0.50 -0.98 -2.95
N GLN A 110 0.52 -1.56 -2.32
CA GLN A 110 1.58 -2.28 -3.01
C GLN A 110 1.03 -3.61 -3.53
N VAL A 111 0.93 -3.72 -4.85
CA VAL A 111 0.54 -4.93 -5.58
C VAL A 111 1.76 -5.55 -6.26
N SER A 112 2.89 -5.48 -5.56
CA SER A 112 4.21 -6.00 -5.93
C SER A 112 5.12 -6.09 -4.71
N SER A 113 6.37 -6.46 -4.95
CA SER A 113 7.54 -6.35 -4.05
C SER A 113 7.68 -7.35 -2.91
N GLN A 114 6.67 -7.69 -2.09
CA GLN A 114 6.95 -8.46 -0.86
C GLN A 114 6.01 -9.62 -0.54
N ILE A 115 5.21 -10.05 -1.50
CA ILE A 115 4.46 -11.31 -1.36
C ILE A 115 5.40 -12.46 -0.98
N ALA A 116 6.62 -12.48 -1.54
CA ALA A 116 7.64 -13.48 -1.18
C ALA A 116 8.06 -13.45 0.30
N LEU A 117 8.04 -12.29 0.98
CA LEU A 117 8.36 -12.18 2.41
C LEU A 117 7.15 -12.54 3.28
N CYS A 118 5.94 -12.09 2.92
CA CYS A 118 4.69 -12.59 3.50
C CYS A 118 4.56 -14.13 3.38
N LEU A 119 5.10 -14.71 2.31
CA LEU A 119 5.15 -16.15 2.06
C LEU A 119 6.24 -16.86 2.90
N ALA A 120 7.29 -16.16 3.33
CA ALA A 120 8.44 -16.74 4.01
C ALA A 120 8.13 -17.21 5.44
N THR A 121 7.23 -16.53 6.16
CA THR A 121 6.76 -16.99 7.49
C THR A 121 5.71 -18.09 7.40
N LYS A 122 5.06 -18.27 6.24
CA LYS A 122 4.02 -19.28 5.99
C LYS A 122 4.50 -20.50 5.19
N LEU A 123 5.81 -20.68 5.00
CA LEU A 123 6.44 -21.66 4.10
C LEU A 123 5.92 -23.10 4.23
N LEU A 124 5.20 -23.58 3.21
CA LEU A 124 5.62 -24.64 2.29
C LEU A 124 4.59 -24.73 1.14
N GLU A 125 5.05 -24.81 -0.11
CA GLU A 125 4.25 -25.13 -1.32
C GLU A 125 3.26 -24.10 -1.86
N ILE A 126 3.69 -22.91 -2.31
CA ILE A 126 2.90 -22.22 -3.35
C ILE A 126 3.77 -21.56 -4.40
N ALA A 127 3.90 -22.19 -5.56
CA ALA A 127 4.45 -21.59 -6.78
C ALA A 127 3.52 -20.51 -7.39
N GLU A 128 2.31 -20.34 -6.84
CA GLU A 128 1.27 -19.45 -7.40
C GLU A 128 1.46 -17.96 -7.04
N GLY A 129 2.40 -17.61 -6.14
CA GLY A 129 2.68 -16.22 -5.74
C GLY A 129 3.45 -15.38 -6.78
N THR A 130 3.90 -15.98 -7.88
CA THR A 130 4.70 -15.30 -8.92
C THR A 130 3.86 -14.51 -9.92
N SER A 131 2.57 -14.82 -10.02
CA SER A 131 1.65 -14.22 -11.00
C SER A 131 0.59 -13.29 -10.39
N GLU A 132 0.60 -13.13 -9.07
CA GLU A 132 -0.35 -12.30 -8.36
C GLU A 132 -0.29 -10.85 -8.85
N TYR A 133 -1.48 -10.32 -9.13
CA TYR A 133 -1.67 -8.97 -9.64
C TYR A 133 -0.89 -8.66 -10.93
N THR A 134 -0.47 -9.65 -11.72
CA THR A 134 0.27 -9.44 -13.00
C THR A 134 -0.64 -9.29 -14.23
N THR A 135 -1.95 -9.43 -14.04
CA THR A 135 -2.99 -9.22 -15.07
C THR A 135 -4.02 -8.22 -14.56
N CYS A 136 -4.77 -7.56 -15.45
CA CYS A 136 -5.83 -6.64 -15.03
C CYS A 136 -6.90 -7.35 -14.18
N SER A 137 -7.27 -8.59 -14.52
CA SER A 137 -8.23 -9.37 -13.71
C SER A 137 -7.68 -9.61 -12.29
N GLY A 138 -6.43 -10.08 -12.18
CA GLY A 138 -5.78 -10.33 -10.89
C GLY A 138 -5.60 -9.07 -10.05
N LEU A 139 -5.30 -7.95 -10.71
CA LEU A 139 -5.11 -6.66 -10.06
C LEU A 139 -6.43 -6.03 -9.61
N LEU A 140 -7.47 -6.10 -10.43
CA LEU A 140 -8.68 -5.30 -10.25
C LEU A 140 -9.80 -6.08 -9.55
N THR A 141 -10.05 -7.32 -9.97
CA THR A 141 -11.34 -7.98 -9.69
C THR A 141 -11.25 -9.36 -9.04
N SER A 142 -10.14 -10.09 -9.21
CA SER A 142 -10.05 -11.49 -8.81
C SER A 142 -8.66 -11.83 -8.30
N SER A 143 -8.42 -11.63 -7.01
CA SER A 143 -7.19 -12.08 -6.36
C SER A 143 -7.06 -13.61 -6.31
N SER A 144 -5.89 -14.10 -5.93
CA SER A 144 -5.62 -15.53 -5.77
C SER A 144 -6.34 -16.11 -4.55
N SER A 145 -6.44 -17.43 -4.47
CA SER A 145 -6.88 -18.12 -3.25
C SER A 145 -5.88 -18.01 -2.09
N THR A 146 -4.63 -17.65 -2.39
CA THR A 146 -3.60 -17.38 -1.37
C THR A 146 -3.93 -16.11 -0.59
N TRP A 147 -4.31 -15.07 -1.32
CA TRP A 147 -4.70 -13.76 -0.77
C TRP A 147 -6.11 -13.41 -1.24
N PRO A 148 -7.15 -14.08 -0.74
CA PRO A 148 -8.53 -13.84 -1.14
C PRO A 148 -8.93 -12.39 -0.89
N GLU A 149 -9.74 -11.85 -1.79
CA GLU A 149 -10.36 -10.52 -1.69
C GLU A 149 -9.37 -9.34 -1.58
N SER A 150 -8.15 -9.50 -2.10
CA SER A 150 -7.10 -8.48 -2.08
C SER A 150 -6.92 -7.74 -3.42
N ALA A 151 -7.77 -7.99 -4.42
CA ALA A 151 -7.80 -7.17 -5.63
C ALA A 151 -8.53 -5.85 -5.38
N LEU A 152 -8.22 -4.80 -6.15
CA LEU A 152 -8.70 -3.43 -5.92
C LEU A 152 -10.19 -3.32 -5.56
N PHE A 153 -11.08 -3.88 -6.40
CA PHE A 153 -12.52 -3.80 -6.19
C PHE A 153 -13.01 -4.75 -5.08
N GLN A 154 -12.26 -5.80 -4.77
CA GLN A 154 -12.57 -6.69 -3.65
C GLN A 154 -12.22 -6.01 -2.32
N ILE A 155 -11.05 -5.37 -2.23
CA ILE A 155 -10.68 -4.54 -1.07
C ILE A 155 -11.74 -3.48 -0.82
N SER A 156 -12.24 -2.85 -1.88
CA SER A 156 -13.30 -1.87 -1.73
C SER A 156 -14.61 -2.48 -1.23
N ALA A 157 -14.99 -3.66 -1.72
CA ALA A 157 -16.14 -4.40 -1.22
C ALA A 157 -15.99 -4.81 0.27
N SER A 158 -14.76 -4.92 0.77
CA SER A 158 -14.45 -5.17 2.19
C SER A 158 -14.47 -3.91 3.07
N GLY A 159 -14.79 -2.73 2.52
CA GLY A 159 -15.08 -1.51 3.30
C GLY A 159 -14.08 -0.37 3.17
N VAL A 160 -13.11 -0.44 2.26
CA VAL A 160 -12.25 0.70 1.91
C VAL A 160 -12.87 1.46 0.73
N THR A 161 -12.93 2.79 0.79
CA THR A 161 -13.53 3.56 -0.30
C THR A 161 -12.57 3.62 -1.51
N LEU A 162 -13.12 3.55 -2.74
CA LEU A 162 -12.32 3.45 -3.97
C LEU A 162 -11.37 4.64 -4.18
N ASP A 163 -11.79 5.84 -3.78
CA ASP A 163 -11.02 7.09 -3.86
C ASP A 163 -9.73 7.04 -3.04
N LYS A 164 -9.63 6.10 -2.09
CA LYS A 164 -8.45 5.93 -1.23
C LYS A 164 -7.52 4.81 -1.69
N LEU A 165 -7.85 4.07 -2.74
CA LEU A 165 -7.09 2.90 -3.16
C LEU A 165 -6.23 3.23 -4.39
N VAL A 166 -5.02 3.73 -4.17
CA VAL A 166 -4.03 3.98 -5.23
C VAL A 166 -3.31 2.67 -5.58
N ILE A 167 -3.19 2.36 -6.86
CA ILE A 167 -2.52 1.14 -7.35
C ILE A 167 -1.00 1.34 -7.28
N GLY A 168 -0.27 0.58 -6.45
CA GLY A 168 1.19 0.64 -6.34
C GLY A 168 1.92 -0.46 -7.12
N LYS A 169 2.72 -0.11 -8.13
CA LYS A 169 3.43 -1.08 -9.00
C LYS A 169 4.94 -0.87 -9.04
N PRO A 170 5.75 -1.89 -9.40
CA PRO A 170 7.17 -1.69 -9.61
C PRO A 170 7.39 -1.09 -11.00
N ALA A 171 8.40 -0.24 -11.16
CA ALA A 171 8.68 0.43 -12.42
C ALA A 171 9.19 -0.56 -13.47
N ASN A 172 10.07 -1.48 -13.04
CA ASN A 172 10.64 -2.55 -13.85
C ASN A 172 10.80 -3.87 -13.07
N THR A 173 11.33 -4.91 -13.72
CA THR A 173 11.49 -6.25 -13.12
C THR A 173 12.62 -6.36 -12.09
N GLY A 174 13.50 -5.37 -12.00
CA GLY A 174 14.58 -5.28 -11.01
C GLY A 174 14.13 -4.67 -9.69
N ASP A 175 13.03 -3.92 -9.68
CA ASP A 175 12.57 -3.16 -8.51
C ASP A 175 11.71 -3.98 -7.55
N ALA A 176 11.27 -5.17 -8.00
CA ALA A 176 10.47 -6.08 -7.22
C ALA A 176 10.65 -7.52 -7.70
N SER A 177 10.59 -8.47 -6.76
CA SER A 177 10.65 -9.90 -7.08
C SER A 177 9.40 -10.41 -7.83
N THR A 178 8.23 -9.80 -7.59
CA THR A 178 6.94 -10.18 -8.19
C THR A 178 6.04 -8.97 -8.40
N GLY A 179 4.94 -9.14 -9.16
CA GLY A 179 3.89 -8.13 -9.34
C GLY A 179 4.14 -7.10 -10.44
N TYR A 180 5.26 -7.20 -11.18
CA TYR A 180 5.51 -6.36 -12.34
C TYR A 180 4.45 -6.54 -13.43
N ILE A 181 3.97 -5.42 -13.97
CA ILE A 181 3.19 -5.32 -15.19
C ILE A 181 3.87 -4.27 -16.06
N SER A 182 4.00 -4.51 -17.37
CA SER A 182 4.52 -3.49 -18.29
C SER A 182 3.64 -2.23 -18.27
N SER A 183 4.25 -1.05 -18.43
CA SER A 183 3.53 0.22 -18.39
C SER A 183 2.34 0.29 -19.37
N SER A 184 2.46 -0.29 -20.57
CA SER A 184 1.35 -0.38 -21.54
C SER A 184 0.20 -1.27 -21.06
N THR A 185 0.49 -2.43 -20.47
CA THR A 185 -0.56 -3.28 -19.91
C THR A 185 -1.21 -2.60 -18.70
N LEU A 186 -0.42 -1.92 -17.86
CA LEU A 186 -0.95 -1.17 -16.72
C LEU A 186 -1.88 -0.04 -17.19
N ALA A 187 -1.56 0.66 -18.28
CA ALA A 187 -2.44 1.68 -18.85
C ALA A 187 -3.86 1.16 -19.13
N GLY A 188 -3.97 -0.02 -19.75
CA GLY A 188 -5.25 -0.68 -20.01
C GLY A 188 -5.95 -1.18 -18.75
N CYS A 189 -5.21 -1.60 -17.71
CA CYS A 189 -5.82 -1.94 -16.43
C CYS A 189 -6.40 -0.69 -15.74
N VAL A 190 -5.67 0.43 -15.75
CA VAL A 190 -6.13 1.71 -15.18
C VAL A 190 -7.37 2.20 -15.94
N GLU A 191 -7.43 2.01 -17.26
CA GLU A 191 -8.60 2.38 -18.07
C GLU A 191 -9.82 1.55 -17.67
N GLN A 192 -9.64 0.24 -17.52
CA GLN A 192 -10.70 -0.66 -17.05
C GLN A 192 -11.18 -0.31 -15.64
N ALA A 193 -10.27 0.05 -14.74
CA ALA A 193 -10.63 0.47 -13.38
C ALA A 193 -11.43 1.77 -13.41
N LYS A 194 -10.99 2.74 -14.22
CA LYS A 194 -11.68 4.02 -14.41
C LYS A 194 -13.09 3.85 -14.97
N ASN A 195 -13.25 2.98 -15.96
CA ASN A 195 -14.56 2.65 -16.53
C ASN A 195 -15.49 1.92 -15.54
N GLN A 196 -14.95 1.41 -14.42
CA GLN A 196 -15.69 0.82 -13.31
C GLN A 196 -15.88 1.77 -12.11
N GLY A 197 -15.58 3.07 -12.29
CA GLY A 197 -15.86 4.11 -11.30
C GLY A 197 -14.74 4.39 -10.29
N TRP A 198 -13.54 3.83 -10.50
CA TRP A 198 -12.36 4.14 -9.70
C TRP A 198 -11.56 5.33 -10.29
N ASP A 199 -11.05 6.23 -9.44
CA ASP A 199 -10.33 7.43 -9.91
C ASP A 199 -9.13 7.88 -9.04
N ALA A 200 -8.64 7.02 -8.14
CA ALA A 200 -7.61 7.39 -7.14
C ALA A 200 -6.21 7.64 -7.71
N GLY A 201 -5.74 6.80 -8.66
CA GLY A 201 -4.44 6.96 -9.32
C GLY A 201 -3.43 5.82 -9.11
N VAL A 202 -2.19 6.03 -9.54
CA VAL A 202 -1.13 5.01 -9.55
C VAL A 202 0.11 5.53 -8.81
N MET A 203 0.64 4.72 -7.90
CA MET A 203 1.95 4.86 -7.25
C MET A 203 2.94 3.91 -7.93
N VAL A 204 4.23 4.27 -7.93
CA VAL A 204 5.27 3.43 -8.51
C VAL A 204 6.55 3.37 -7.66
N TRP A 205 7.10 2.17 -7.52
CA TRP A 205 8.42 1.91 -6.95
C TRP A 205 9.40 1.52 -8.08
N GLU A 206 10.37 2.32 -8.49
CA GLU A 206 10.72 3.62 -7.92
C GLU A 206 11.23 4.60 -8.97
N TYR A 207 11.42 5.84 -8.54
CA TYR A 207 12.20 6.82 -9.29
C TYR A 207 13.71 6.55 -9.05
N PRO A 208 14.58 6.60 -10.07
CA PRO A 208 14.36 7.16 -11.42
C PRO A 208 13.83 6.18 -12.47
N ASP A 209 13.60 4.91 -12.14
CA ASP A 209 13.22 3.89 -13.11
C ASP A 209 11.82 4.11 -13.70
N ALA A 210 10.92 4.77 -12.95
CA ALA A 210 9.62 5.27 -13.42
C ALA A 210 9.62 6.79 -13.74
N ALA A 211 10.52 7.24 -14.60
CA ALA A 211 10.56 8.63 -15.06
C ALA A 211 9.39 8.99 -16.02
N THR A 212 9.46 10.17 -16.65
CA THR A 212 8.40 10.75 -17.49
C THR A 212 7.82 9.79 -18.52
N SER A 213 8.63 8.97 -19.21
CA SER A 213 8.15 8.02 -20.22
C SER A 213 7.22 6.95 -19.62
N TRP A 214 7.54 6.46 -18.43
CA TRP A 214 6.71 5.50 -17.69
C TRP A 214 5.37 6.14 -17.33
N ILE A 215 5.41 7.34 -16.74
CA ILE A 215 4.22 8.08 -16.30
C ILE A 215 3.30 8.40 -17.49
N THR A 216 3.85 8.89 -18.60
CA THR A 216 3.09 9.17 -19.83
C THR A 216 2.42 7.91 -20.36
N THR A 217 3.13 6.77 -20.35
CA THR A 217 2.56 5.51 -20.85
C THR A 217 1.41 5.03 -19.97
N VAL A 218 1.58 4.97 -18.65
CA VAL A 218 0.55 4.48 -17.73
C VAL A 218 -0.71 5.35 -17.76
N ARG A 219 -0.57 6.66 -17.96
CA ARG A 219 -1.71 7.58 -18.03
C ARG A 219 -2.44 7.60 -19.37
N SER A 220 -1.81 7.08 -20.43
CA SER A 220 -2.20 7.33 -21.82
C SER A 220 -3.63 6.92 -22.17
N GLU A 221 -4.17 5.86 -21.57
CA GLU A 221 -5.51 5.36 -21.86
C GLU A 221 -6.58 5.88 -20.89
N SER A 222 -6.19 6.37 -19.72
CA SER A 222 -7.14 6.77 -18.65
C SER A 222 -7.26 8.28 -18.47
N TRP A 223 -6.13 8.97 -18.31
CA TRP A 223 -6.06 10.42 -18.14
C TRP A 223 -5.05 10.97 -19.16
N PRO A 224 -5.37 10.87 -20.46
CA PRO A 224 -4.48 11.29 -21.53
C PRO A 224 -4.08 12.76 -21.31
N VAL A 225 -2.78 13.00 -21.40
CA VAL A 225 -2.13 14.32 -21.33
C VAL A 225 -1.61 14.73 -22.69
#